data_AF-A0AAW1F2C0-F1
#
_entry.id   AF-A0AAW1F2C0-F1
#
_cell.length_a   1.000
_cell.length_b   1.000
_cell.length_c   1.000
_cell.angle_alpha   90.00
_cell.angle_beta   90.00
_cell.angle_gamma   90.00
#
_symmetry.space_group_name_H-M   'P 1'
#
loop_
_entity.id
_entity.type
_entity.pdbx_description
1 polymer ?
#
loop_
_entity_poly.entity_id
_entity_poly.type
_entity_poly.pdbx_seq_one_letter_code
_entity_poly.pdbx_strand_id
1 'polypeptide(L)'
;MGQMGERMLDRNLLQAACLCCLLAAQVHSCPDTCRECSGPENDQCEECRAGWTLHNNTCVDVDECGTELGICPTNSYCFNTDGSFECRDCSPACVGCMGNGPARCRKCASGYTLTGSKCVDVDECSDRVLACHGLDEICTNTEGSFRCDCAEGFFHKDAVCVKKQHPSVQEKGLFEDIQDDEVEVLQQMLFGVVLCVLATLAAKGDLVYTSIFMGALAAMAGFWLSDRGDRLLGSFLKGR
;
A
#
# COMPACT_ATOMS: atom_id res chain seq x y z
N MET A 1 -16.69 -81.67 17.62
CA MET A 1 -17.19 -80.40 17.05
C MET A 1 -16.07 -79.36 17.15
N GLY A 2 -15.67 -78.76 16.02
CA GLY A 2 -14.74 -77.62 15.86
C GLY A 2 -13.25 -77.96 16.00
N GLN A 3 -12.30 -77.45 15.21
CA GLN A 3 -12.30 -76.52 14.08
C GLN A 3 -10.91 -76.59 13.39
N MET A 4 -10.83 -76.16 12.12
CA MET A 4 -9.67 -76.14 11.20
C MET A 4 -8.47 -75.31 11.66
N GLY A 5 -7.29 -75.60 11.10
CA GLY A 5 -6.13 -74.71 11.15
C GLY A 5 -4.87 -75.35 10.55
N GLU A 6 -4.78 -75.38 9.21
CA GLU A 6 -3.62 -75.87 8.46
C GLU A 6 -2.35 -75.05 8.73
N ARG A 7 -1.23 -75.77 8.69
CA ARG A 7 0.11 -75.36 9.14
C ARG A 7 0.76 -74.38 8.17
N MET A 8 1.11 -73.20 8.69
CA MET A 8 2.43 -72.57 8.62
C MET A 8 3.20 -72.74 7.29
N LEU A 9 2.80 -71.99 6.25
CA LEU A 9 3.72 -71.62 5.17
C LEU A 9 4.49 -70.36 5.61
N ASP A 10 5.81 -70.46 5.46
CA ASP A 10 6.84 -69.65 6.12
C ASP A 10 6.71 -68.14 5.85
N ARG A 11 6.36 -67.38 6.90
CA ARG A 11 6.28 -65.91 6.93
C ARG A 11 7.64 -65.22 6.73
N ASN A 12 8.71 -66.00 6.63
CA ASN A 12 10.10 -65.53 6.55
C ASN A 12 10.56 -65.18 5.13
N LEU A 13 9.94 -65.71 4.06
CA LEU A 13 10.39 -65.41 2.68
C LEU A 13 9.97 -64.00 2.20
N LEU A 14 8.78 -63.52 2.59
CA LEU A 14 8.32 -62.17 2.28
C LEU A 14 9.02 -61.09 3.12
N GLN A 15 9.37 -61.38 4.38
CA GLN A 15 10.13 -60.45 5.23
C GLN A 15 11.61 -60.34 4.79
N ALA A 16 12.22 -61.42 4.30
CA ALA A 16 13.59 -61.40 3.80
C ALA A 16 13.73 -60.60 2.49
N ALA A 17 12.75 -60.69 1.57
CA ALA A 17 12.72 -59.86 0.36
C ALA A 17 12.57 -58.36 0.68
N CYS A 18 11.80 -58.02 1.74
CA CYS A 18 11.61 -56.64 2.18
C CYS A 18 12.87 -56.08 2.89
N LEU A 19 13.58 -56.89 3.68
CA LEU A 19 14.84 -56.49 4.33
C LEU A 19 16.01 -56.35 3.34
N CYS A 20 16.11 -57.22 2.32
CA CYS A 20 17.11 -57.08 1.26
C CYS A 20 16.89 -55.81 0.41
N CYS A 21 15.63 -55.44 0.14
CA CYS A 21 15.34 -54.16 -0.54
C CYS A 21 15.57 -52.94 0.35
N LEU A 22 15.45 -53.05 1.68
CA LEU A 22 15.77 -51.98 2.62
C LEU A 22 17.29 -51.79 2.85
N LEU A 23 18.11 -52.82 2.59
CA LEU A 23 19.57 -52.76 2.70
C LEU A 23 20.28 -52.42 1.39
N ALA A 24 19.61 -52.54 0.23
CA ALA A 24 20.21 -52.38 -1.09
C ALA A 24 19.99 -50.99 -1.74
N ALA A 25 19.79 -49.94 -0.95
CA ALA A 25 19.70 -48.58 -1.47
C ALA A 25 20.37 -47.56 -0.54
N GLN A 26 21.63 -47.80 -0.17
CA GLN A 26 22.52 -46.67 0.08
C GLN A 26 22.87 -46.09 -1.29
N VAL A 27 21.96 -45.27 -1.82
CA VAL A 27 22.31 -44.33 -2.89
C VAL A 27 23.33 -43.40 -2.26
N HIS A 28 24.61 -43.74 -2.38
CA HIS A 28 25.71 -42.87 -2.03
C HIS A 28 25.69 -41.74 -3.05
N SER A 29 24.95 -40.68 -2.75
CA SER A 29 24.91 -39.48 -3.56
C SER A 29 26.16 -38.66 -3.31
N CYS A 30 26.78 -38.18 -4.37
CA CYS A 30 27.87 -37.22 -4.26
C CYS A 30 27.43 -35.93 -3.54
N PRO A 31 28.36 -35.21 -2.91
CA PRO A 31 28.12 -33.85 -2.40
C PRO A 31 27.53 -32.94 -3.49
N ASP A 32 26.73 -31.95 -3.09
CA ASP A 32 26.00 -31.07 -4.03
C ASP A 32 26.92 -30.26 -4.96
N THR A 33 28.13 -29.95 -4.51
CA THR A 33 29.16 -29.22 -5.26
C THR A 33 29.94 -30.12 -6.24
N CYS A 34 29.77 -31.43 -6.11
CA CYS A 34 30.52 -32.45 -6.81
C CYS A 34 29.69 -33.05 -7.97
N ARG A 35 30.34 -33.24 -9.12
CA ARG A 35 29.76 -33.90 -10.30
C ARG A 35 30.02 -35.40 -10.27
N GLU A 36 31.25 -35.79 -9.92
CA GLU A 36 31.71 -37.18 -9.84
C GLU A 36 32.54 -37.38 -8.57
N CYS A 37 32.23 -38.42 -7.80
CA CYS A 37 32.83 -38.69 -6.50
C CYS A 37 33.11 -40.18 -6.31
N SER A 38 34.15 -40.49 -5.53
CA SER A 38 34.46 -41.87 -5.14
C SER A 38 33.60 -42.34 -3.95
N GLY A 39 32.93 -41.41 -3.26
CA GLY A 39 32.10 -41.69 -2.09
C GLY A 39 31.33 -40.45 -1.58
N PRO A 40 30.58 -40.57 -0.48
CA PRO A 40 29.66 -39.54 0.00
C PRO A 40 30.35 -38.39 0.78
N GLU A 41 31.64 -38.52 1.10
CA GLU A 41 32.35 -37.50 1.88
C GLU A 41 32.77 -36.32 0.99
N ASN A 42 32.87 -35.12 1.57
CA ASN A 42 33.12 -33.88 0.82
C ASN A 42 34.54 -33.79 0.25
N ASP A 43 35.49 -34.55 0.80
CA ASP A 43 36.89 -34.70 0.39
C ASP A 43 37.11 -35.92 -0.52
N GLN A 44 36.03 -36.53 -1.02
CA GLN A 44 36.07 -37.64 -1.97
C GLN A 44 35.55 -37.23 -3.35
N CYS A 45 35.65 -35.94 -3.69
CA CYS A 45 35.26 -35.44 -5.00
C CYS A 45 36.38 -35.65 -6.02
N GLU A 46 36.03 -36.16 -7.19
CA GLU A 46 36.94 -36.36 -8.32
C GLU A 46 36.77 -35.24 -9.37
N GLU A 47 35.53 -34.76 -9.56
CA GLU A 47 35.22 -33.68 -10.47
C GLU A 47 34.17 -32.74 -9.89
N CYS A 48 34.48 -31.45 -9.85
CA CYS A 48 33.57 -30.42 -9.38
C CYS A 48 32.55 -30.00 -10.45
N ARG A 49 31.39 -29.51 -10.00
CA ARG A 49 30.43 -28.85 -10.89
C ARG A 49 30.99 -27.51 -11.39
N ALA A 50 30.39 -26.96 -12.44
CA ALA A 50 30.76 -25.62 -12.93
C ALA A 50 30.62 -24.57 -11.82
N GLY A 51 31.53 -23.60 -11.78
CA GLY A 51 31.62 -22.60 -10.70
C GLY A 51 32.44 -23.04 -9.49
N TRP A 52 33.00 -24.26 -9.51
CA TRP A 52 33.81 -24.81 -8.41
C TRP A 52 35.15 -25.31 -8.94
N THR A 53 36.20 -25.21 -8.11
CA THR A 53 37.55 -25.72 -8.41
C THR A 53 37.93 -26.82 -7.42
N LEU A 54 38.62 -27.83 -7.94
CA LEU A 54 39.06 -28.97 -7.13
C LEU A 54 40.36 -28.62 -6.40
N HIS A 55 40.33 -28.65 -5.08
CA HIS A 55 41.49 -28.44 -4.22
C HIS A 55 41.51 -29.50 -3.13
N ASN A 56 42.55 -30.35 -3.10
CA ASN A 56 42.68 -31.48 -2.16
C ASN A 56 41.43 -32.39 -2.10
N ASN A 57 40.90 -32.79 -3.26
CA ASN A 57 39.67 -33.59 -3.41
C ASN A 57 38.40 -32.96 -2.79
N THR A 58 38.46 -31.68 -2.44
CA THR A 58 37.29 -30.87 -2.03
C THR A 58 37.00 -29.82 -3.10
N CYS A 59 35.71 -29.56 -3.35
CA CYS A 59 35.30 -28.49 -4.24
C CYS A 59 35.22 -27.16 -3.49
N VAL A 60 36.00 -26.18 -3.94
CA VAL A 60 36.01 -24.82 -3.42
C VAL A 60 35.39 -23.90 -4.46
N ASP A 61 34.47 -23.06 -4.01
CA ASP A 61 33.80 -22.08 -4.85
C ASP A 61 34.79 -21.15 -5.56
N VAL A 62 34.51 -20.82 -6.82
CA VAL A 62 35.32 -19.91 -7.61
C VAL A 62 34.79 -18.50 -7.42
N ASP A 63 35.58 -17.62 -6.80
CA ASP A 63 35.23 -16.20 -6.71
C ASP A 63 35.38 -15.52 -8.08
N GLU A 64 34.32 -15.51 -8.90
CA GLU A 64 34.39 -14.90 -10.23
C GLU A 64 34.59 -13.38 -10.14
N CYS A 65 34.16 -12.75 -9.05
CA CYS A 65 34.35 -11.31 -8.81
C CYS A 65 35.82 -10.92 -8.61
N GLY A 66 36.67 -11.86 -8.20
CA GLY A 66 38.13 -11.71 -8.12
C GLY A 66 38.85 -11.98 -9.45
N THR A 67 38.14 -12.38 -10.49
CA THR A 67 38.69 -12.79 -11.80
C THR A 67 38.21 -11.87 -12.94
N GLU A 68 38.65 -12.14 -14.16
CA GLU A 68 38.18 -11.43 -15.37
C GLU A 68 36.73 -11.81 -15.76
N LEU A 69 36.11 -12.80 -15.08
CA LEU A 69 34.76 -13.26 -15.38
C LEU A 69 33.67 -12.41 -14.70
N GLY A 70 33.97 -11.76 -13.56
CA GLY A 70 33.03 -10.97 -12.76
C GLY A 70 32.68 -9.59 -13.32
N ILE A 71 32.47 -9.49 -14.64
CA ILE A 71 32.13 -8.23 -15.32
C ILE A 71 30.62 -7.99 -15.23
N CYS A 72 30.25 -6.93 -14.50
CA CYS A 72 28.86 -6.53 -14.30
C CYS A 72 28.48 -5.26 -15.09
N PRO A 73 27.19 -5.06 -15.39
CA PRO A 73 26.70 -3.87 -16.09
C PRO A 73 26.95 -2.57 -15.31
N THR A 74 26.78 -1.43 -15.98
CA THR A 74 27.00 -0.10 -15.38
C THR A 74 26.16 0.08 -14.12
N ASN A 75 26.74 0.72 -13.10
CA ASN A 75 26.11 0.98 -11.79
C ASN A 75 25.64 -0.27 -11.03
N SER A 76 26.33 -1.39 -11.25
CA SER A 76 26.20 -2.61 -10.45
C SER A 76 27.57 -3.07 -9.95
N TYR A 77 27.57 -3.98 -8.99
CA TYR A 77 28.76 -4.63 -8.47
C TYR A 77 28.60 -6.15 -8.49
N CYS A 78 29.71 -6.85 -8.63
CA CYS A 78 29.74 -8.30 -8.57
C CYS A 78 29.61 -8.78 -7.12
N PHE A 79 28.72 -9.74 -6.90
CA PHE A 79 28.51 -10.43 -5.63
C PHE A 79 28.71 -11.92 -5.86
N ASN A 80 29.73 -12.50 -5.23
CA ASN A 80 30.03 -13.91 -5.33
C ASN A 80 28.97 -14.75 -4.61
N THR A 81 28.52 -15.84 -5.24
CA THR A 81 27.54 -16.79 -4.69
C THR A 81 28.10 -18.21 -4.78
N ASP A 82 27.59 -19.15 -4.00
CA ASP A 82 28.09 -20.52 -4.08
C ASP A 82 27.77 -21.14 -5.46
N GLY A 83 28.82 -21.38 -6.26
CA GLY A 83 28.80 -21.96 -7.60
C GLY A 83 28.54 -20.99 -8.75
N SER A 84 28.49 -19.68 -8.50
CA SER A 84 28.26 -18.64 -9.53
C SER A 84 28.51 -17.24 -8.95
N PHE A 85 28.31 -16.20 -9.74
CA PHE A 85 28.17 -14.83 -9.24
C PHE A 85 26.85 -14.20 -9.66
N GLU A 86 26.46 -13.15 -8.94
CA GLU A 86 25.34 -12.28 -9.27
C GLU A 86 25.82 -10.83 -9.40
N CYS A 87 25.27 -10.10 -10.37
CA CYS A 87 25.43 -8.66 -10.42
C CYS A 87 24.29 -7.99 -9.65
N ARG A 88 24.65 -7.15 -8.67
CA ARG A 88 23.68 -6.43 -7.83
C ARG A 88 23.80 -4.94 -8.02
N ASP A 89 22.66 -4.26 -8.00
CA ASP A 89 22.63 -2.81 -8.19
C ASP A 89 23.28 -2.06 -7.03
N CYS A 90 23.90 -0.94 -7.36
CA CYS A 90 24.43 -0.02 -6.36
C CYS A 90 23.30 0.66 -5.57
N SER A 91 23.64 1.16 -4.38
CA SER A 91 22.73 2.03 -3.63
C SER A 91 22.37 3.28 -4.44
N PRO A 92 21.13 3.80 -4.36
CA PRO A 92 20.72 5.05 -5.01
C PRO A 92 21.61 6.25 -4.65
N ALA A 93 22.23 6.21 -3.47
CA ALA A 93 23.20 7.20 -3.00
C ALA A 93 24.53 7.21 -3.79
N CYS A 94 24.77 6.24 -4.68
CA CYS A 94 26.03 6.07 -5.38
C CYS A 94 25.89 6.31 -6.90
N VAL A 95 26.94 6.90 -7.49
CA VAL A 95 27.25 6.80 -8.92
C VAL A 95 28.39 5.80 -9.07
N GLY A 96 28.03 4.52 -9.17
CA GLY A 96 28.94 3.39 -9.16
C GLY A 96 29.39 2.97 -7.75
N CYS A 97 29.62 1.68 -7.56
CA CYS A 97 29.96 1.09 -6.27
C CYS A 97 30.92 -0.10 -6.42
N MET A 98 31.46 -0.55 -5.29
CA MET A 98 32.34 -1.72 -5.17
C MET A 98 31.73 -2.80 -4.26
N GLY A 99 30.46 -2.64 -3.89
CA GLY A 99 29.79 -3.52 -2.94
C GLY A 99 28.46 -2.93 -2.49
N ASN A 100 27.86 -3.61 -1.52
CA ASN A 100 26.56 -3.26 -0.99
C ASN A 100 26.59 -1.97 -0.14
N GLY A 101 25.48 -1.24 -0.20
CA GLY A 101 25.20 -0.09 0.66
C GLY A 101 25.95 1.19 0.29
N PRO A 102 25.69 2.29 1.02
CA PRO A 102 26.24 3.62 0.72
C PRO A 102 27.71 3.79 1.15
N ALA A 103 28.30 2.80 1.83
CA ALA A 103 29.68 2.84 2.32
C ALA A 103 30.73 2.39 1.28
N ARG A 104 30.27 1.80 0.17
CA ARG A 104 31.13 1.28 -0.91
C ARG A 104 30.89 2.00 -2.23
N CYS A 105 30.42 3.25 -2.18
CA CYS A 105 30.28 4.08 -3.36
C CYS A 105 31.66 4.47 -3.91
N ARG A 106 31.81 4.48 -5.24
CA ARG A 106 32.96 5.11 -5.90
C ARG A 106 32.81 6.63 -5.90
N LYS A 107 31.57 7.11 -6.05
CA LYS A 107 31.20 8.52 -6.01
C LYS A 107 29.78 8.65 -5.46
N CYS A 108 29.51 9.69 -4.69
CA CYS A 108 28.15 9.99 -4.23
C CYS A 108 27.30 10.57 -5.36
N ALA A 109 26.03 10.19 -5.38
CA ALA A 109 25.02 10.80 -6.24
C ALA A 109 24.74 12.26 -5.84
N SER A 110 24.10 13.01 -6.73
CA SER A 110 23.60 14.35 -6.42
C SER A 110 22.62 14.29 -5.24
N GLY A 111 22.69 15.26 -4.34
CA GLY A 111 21.92 15.23 -3.08
C GLY A 111 22.58 14.42 -1.96
N TYR A 112 23.75 13.83 -2.19
CA TYR A 112 24.50 13.08 -1.17
C TYR A 112 25.90 13.65 -0.96
N THR A 113 26.38 13.61 0.27
CA THR A 113 27.72 14.04 0.67
C THR A 113 28.49 12.89 1.30
N LEU A 114 29.81 12.86 1.06
CA LEU A 114 30.68 11.85 1.63
C LEU A 114 30.98 12.18 3.09
N THR A 115 30.40 11.43 4.01
CA THR A 115 30.69 11.55 5.45
C THR A 115 31.50 10.34 5.90
N GLY A 116 32.80 10.54 6.11
CA GLY A 116 33.75 9.45 6.35
C GLY A 116 33.95 8.61 5.10
N SER A 117 33.39 7.41 5.08
CA SER A 117 33.44 6.49 3.93
C SER A 117 32.05 6.18 3.34
N LYS A 118 30.99 6.84 3.82
CA LYS A 118 29.61 6.61 3.35
C LYS A 118 29.03 7.85 2.71
N CYS A 119 28.29 7.65 1.62
CA CYS A 119 27.45 8.68 1.05
C CYS A 119 26.20 8.81 1.93
N VAL A 120 26.02 9.98 2.52
CA VAL A 120 24.88 10.32 3.36
C VAL A 120 24.08 11.38 2.66
N ASP A 121 22.78 11.23 2.72
CA ASP A 121 21.82 12.21 2.23
C ASP A 121 22.12 13.60 2.82
N VAL A 122 22.10 14.61 1.97
CA VAL A 122 22.25 16.01 2.38
C VAL A 122 20.88 16.48 2.81
N ASP A 123 20.73 16.86 4.08
CA ASP A 123 19.47 17.46 4.53
C ASP A 123 19.44 18.94 4.13
N GLU A 124 18.88 19.24 2.96
CA GLU A 124 18.76 20.62 2.51
C GLU A 124 17.83 21.43 3.40
N CYS A 125 16.83 20.80 4.04
CA CYS A 125 15.87 21.47 4.92
C CYS A 125 16.46 21.94 6.26
N SER A 126 17.58 21.36 6.69
CA SER A 126 18.32 21.85 7.86
C SER A 126 18.85 23.27 7.64
N ASP A 127 19.14 23.65 6.39
CA ASP A 127 19.57 24.99 6.00
C ASP A 127 18.38 25.78 5.41
N ARG A 128 17.37 26.01 6.27
CA ARG A 128 16.03 26.57 5.93
C ARG A 128 16.03 27.82 5.03
N VAL A 129 17.14 28.56 4.97
CA VAL A 129 17.27 29.80 4.21
C VAL A 129 17.45 29.54 2.71
N LEU A 130 17.93 28.36 2.31
CA LEU A 130 18.25 28.02 0.92
C LEU A 130 17.33 26.96 0.31
N ALA A 131 16.65 26.16 1.13
CA ALA A 131 15.89 25.01 0.63
C ALA A 131 14.61 25.42 -0.12
N CYS A 132 13.73 26.20 0.51
CA CYS A 132 12.48 26.64 -0.10
C CYS A 132 12.48 28.15 -0.28
N HIS A 133 12.07 28.62 -1.45
CA HIS A 133 12.05 30.04 -1.78
C HIS A 133 10.78 30.75 -1.26
N GLY A 134 9.70 30.01 -1.01
CA GLY A 134 8.43 30.56 -0.52
C GLY A 134 8.38 30.75 1.01
N LEU A 135 7.77 31.86 1.46
CA LEU A 135 7.59 32.18 2.89
C LEU A 135 6.60 31.24 3.61
N ASP A 136 5.65 30.67 2.87
CA ASP A 136 4.58 29.80 3.38
C ASP A 136 4.76 28.34 2.90
N GLU A 137 6.01 27.93 2.71
CA GLU A 137 6.41 26.58 2.30
C GLU A 137 7.04 25.81 3.48
N ILE A 138 6.70 24.53 3.58
CA ILE A 138 7.29 23.57 4.49
C ILE A 138 8.25 22.70 3.68
N CYS A 139 9.52 22.76 4.04
CA CYS A 139 10.53 21.87 3.49
C CYS A 139 10.41 20.47 4.11
N THR A 140 10.33 19.45 3.28
CA THR A 140 10.45 18.06 3.68
C THR A 140 11.64 17.42 2.99
N ASN A 141 12.63 17.00 3.78
CA ASN A 141 13.80 16.29 3.26
C ASN A 141 13.39 14.91 2.74
N THR A 142 13.94 14.50 1.60
CA THR A 142 13.71 13.19 0.99
C THR A 142 15.05 12.54 0.65
N GLU A 143 15.09 11.23 0.42
CA GLU A 143 16.36 10.60 0.08
C GLU A 143 16.84 11.04 -1.32
N GLY A 144 17.96 11.76 -1.37
CA GLY A 144 18.61 12.32 -2.56
C GLY A 144 18.09 13.67 -3.05
N SER A 145 17.13 14.29 -2.34
CA SER A 145 16.51 15.56 -2.71
C SER A 145 15.68 16.11 -1.54
N PHE A 146 15.10 17.29 -1.70
CA PHE A 146 14.03 17.78 -0.83
C PHE A 146 12.79 18.12 -1.65
N ARG A 147 11.65 18.29 -0.98
CA ARG A 147 10.44 18.88 -1.56
C ARG A 147 9.92 20.02 -0.70
N CYS A 148 9.33 21.02 -1.34
CA CYS A 148 8.67 22.14 -0.68
C CYS A 148 7.17 22.00 -0.91
N ASP A 149 6.41 21.88 0.18
CA ASP A 149 4.95 21.78 0.15
C ASP A 149 4.36 23.02 0.82
N CYS A 150 3.21 23.52 0.35
CA CYS A 150 2.55 24.63 1.03
C CYS A 150 2.16 24.27 2.48
N ALA A 151 2.33 25.22 3.39
CA ALA A 151 1.93 25.06 4.78
C ALA A 151 0.43 24.74 4.93
N GLU A 152 0.06 24.20 6.08
CA GLU A 152 -1.34 23.89 6.38
C GLU A 152 -2.21 25.15 6.21
N GLY A 153 -3.35 25.00 5.53
CA GLY A 153 -4.20 26.14 5.19
C GLY A 153 -3.73 26.95 3.97
N PHE A 154 -2.73 26.48 3.20
CA PHE A 154 -2.31 27.07 1.93
C PHE A 154 -2.45 26.06 0.77
N PHE A 155 -2.55 26.56 -0.46
CA PHE A 155 -2.55 25.77 -1.69
C PHE A 155 -1.66 26.42 -2.74
N HIS A 156 -1.08 25.61 -3.63
CA HIS A 156 -0.29 26.13 -4.75
C HIS A 156 -1.20 26.81 -5.77
N LYS A 157 -0.92 28.09 -6.05
CA LYS A 157 -1.49 28.86 -7.16
C LYS A 157 -0.37 29.63 -7.85
N ASP A 158 -0.19 29.41 -9.15
CA ASP A 158 0.82 30.10 -9.96
C ASP A 158 2.24 30.06 -9.36
N ALA A 159 2.66 28.87 -8.88
CA ALA A 159 3.94 28.63 -8.20
C ALA A 159 4.15 29.37 -6.86
N VAL A 160 3.08 29.92 -6.27
CA VAL A 160 3.10 30.57 -4.95
C VAL A 160 2.08 29.91 -4.03
N CYS A 161 2.43 29.74 -2.76
CA CYS A 161 1.49 29.28 -1.74
C CYS A 161 0.54 30.42 -1.36
N VAL A 162 -0.74 30.25 -1.64
CA VAL A 162 -1.80 31.19 -1.26
C VAL A 162 -2.66 30.56 -0.17
N LYS A 163 -3.09 31.38 0.80
CA LYS A 163 -4.00 30.89 1.84
C LYS A 163 -5.26 30.33 1.19
N LYS A 164 -5.61 29.09 1.56
CA LYS A 164 -6.95 28.56 1.43
C LYS A 164 -7.82 29.55 2.20
N GLN A 165 -8.56 30.36 1.47
CA GLN A 165 -9.67 31.09 2.07
C GLN A 165 -10.65 30.00 2.49
N HIS A 166 -10.50 29.53 3.72
CA HIS A 166 -11.65 28.96 4.38
C HIS A 166 -12.67 30.11 4.36
N PRO A 167 -13.90 29.91 3.85
CA PRO A 167 -14.98 30.75 4.34
C PRO A 167 -14.85 30.62 5.86
N SER A 168 -14.76 31.78 6.52
CA SER A 168 -14.69 31.91 7.97
C SER A 168 -15.18 30.63 8.63
N VAL A 169 -14.31 29.96 9.40
CA VAL A 169 -14.84 29.16 10.49
C VAL A 169 -15.65 30.17 11.28
N GLN A 170 -16.96 30.24 10.99
CA GLN A 170 -17.92 30.43 12.04
C GLN A 170 -17.38 29.48 13.11
N GLU A 171 -16.93 30.05 14.23
CA GLU A 171 -17.26 29.42 15.49
C GLU A 171 -18.69 28.94 15.26
N LYS A 172 -18.88 27.64 15.01
CA LYS A 172 -20.20 27.09 14.87
C LYS A 172 -20.77 27.31 16.26
N GLY A 173 -21.43 28.45 16.43
CA GLY A 173 -22.43 28.62 17.45
C GLY A 173 -23.32 27.39 17.32
N LEU A 174 -23.77 26.92 18.47
CA LEU A 174 -24.54 25.70 18.73
C LEU A 174 -25.83 25.54 17.88
N PHE A 175 -26.02 26.31 16.82
CA PHE A 175 -27.23 26.47 16.02
C PHE A 175 -26.99 26.47 14.49
N GLU A 176 -25.85 25.98 13.98
CA GLU A 176 -25.61 25.79 12.53
C GLU A 176 -25.53 24.31 12.11
N ASP A 177 -26.43 23.51 12.68
CA ASP A 177 -26.89 22.24 12.13
C ASP A 177 -28.42 22.19 12.24
N ILE A 178 -29.08 23.13 11.59
CA ILE A 178 -30.49 22.98 11.24
C ILE A 178 -30.52 23.01 9.72
N GLN A 179 -30.54 21.82 9.12
CA GLN A 179 -30.79 21.68 7.69
C GLN A 179 -32.21 22.20 7.40
N ASP A 180 -32.36 23.00 6.35
CA ASP A 180 -33.65 23.56 5.92
C ASP A 180 -34.74 22.47 5.73
N ASP A 181 -34.30 21.23 5.51
CA ASP A 181 -35.12 20.02 5.36
C ASP A 181 -35.86 19.62 6.67
N GLU A 182 -35.30 19.91 7.86
CA GLU A 182 -35.95 19.61 9.15
C GLU A 182 -36.93 20.70 9.58
N VAL A 183 -36.71 21.95 9.16
CA VAL A 183 -37.60 23.09 9.44
C VAL A 183 -38.91 22.95 8.67
N GLU A 184 -38.86 22.46 7.43
CA GLU A 184 -40.07 22.22 6.63
C GLU A 184 -40.96 21.14 7.27
N VAL A 185 -40.37 20.08 7.83
CA VAL A 185 -41.11 19.01 8.52
C VAL A 185 -41.73 19.51 9.82
N LEU A 186 -41.01 20.33 10.61
CA LEU A 186 -41.52 20.92 11.85
C LEU A 186 -42.66 21.92 11.59
N GLN A 187 -42.53 22.72 10.52
CA GLN A 187 -43.54 23.68 10.08
C GLN A 187 -44.81 22.97 9.57
N GLN A 188 -44.66 21.85 8.85
CA GLN A 188 -45.78 21.00 8.43
C GLN A 188 -46.54 20.38 9.63
N MET A 189 -45.83 19.99 10.70
CA MET A 189 -46.46 19.51 11.94
C MET A 189 -47.22 20.62 12.69
N LEU A 190 -46.68 21.85 12.74
CA LEU A 190 -47.34 22.98 13.38
C LEU A 190 -48.62 23.41 12.63
N PHE A 191 -48.60 23.43 11.30
CA PHE A 191 -49.79 23.72 10.51
C PHE A 191 -50.89 22.67 10.71
N GLY A 192 -50.52 21.39 10.85
CA GLY A 192 -51.48 20.32 11.14
C GLY A 192 -52.23 20.53 12.47
N VAL A 193 -51.51 20.93 13.53
CA VAL A 193 -52.12 21.21 14.84
C VAL A 193 -53.03 22.44 14.79
N VAL A 194 -52.59 23.52 14.13
CA VAL A 194 -53.39 24.75 13.99
C VAL A 194 -54.67 24.49 13.19
N LEU A 195 -54.60 23.74 12.09
CA LEU A 195 -55.77 23.36 11.30
C LEU A 195 -56.76 22.49 12.10
N CYS A 196 -56.28 21.55 12.91
CA CYS A 196 -57.14 20.78 13.81
C CYS A 196 -57.87 21.69 14.80
N VAL A 197 -57.17 22.61 15.45
CA VAL A 197 -57.78 23.56 16.40
C VAL A 197 -58.82 24.42 15.69
N LEU A 198 -58.49 24.99 14.53
CA LEU A 198 -59.44 25.80 13.74
C LEU A 198 -60.67 25.00 13.30
N ALA A 199 -60.51 23.73 12.91
CA ALA A 199 -61.64 22.85 12.58
C ALA A 199 -62.54 22.59 13.80
N THR A 200 -61.97 22.37 14.99
CA THR A 200 -62.77 22.19 16.21
C THR A 200 -63.51 23.47 16.65
N LEU A 201 -62.92 24.65 16.39
CA LEU A 201 -63.56 25.93 16.64
C LEU A 201 -64.65 26.22 15.60
N ALA A 202 -64.41 25.91 14.33
CA ALA A 202 -65.40 25.99 13.25
C ALA A 202 -66.61 25.07 13.53
N ALA A 203 -66.39 23.86 14.06
CA ALA A 203 -67.45 22.92 14.43
C ALA A 203 -68.33 23.42 15.60
N LYS A 204 -67.84 24.38 16.40
CA LYS A 204 -68.62 25.06 17.45
C LYS A 204 -69.53 26.18 16.91
N GLY A 205 -69.52 26.45 15.60
CA GLY A 205 -70.51 27.29 14.93
C GLY A 205 -70.10 28.75 14.67
N ASP A 206 -68.82 29.11 14.85
CA ASP A 206 -68.36 30.48 14.60
C ASP A 206 -67.94 30.70 13.14
N LEU A 207 -68.71 31.51 12.42
CA LEU A 207 -68.53 31.89 11.00
C LEU A 207 -67.17 32.56 10.69
N VAL A 208 -66.53 33.16 11.69
CA VAL A 208 -65.21 33.80 11.52
C VAL A 208 -64.12 32.73 11.38
N TYR A 209 -64.17 31.66 12.18
CA TYR A 209 -63.15 30.62 12.14
C TYR A 209 -63.31 29.67 10.94
N THR A 210 -64.53 29.48 10.43
CA THR A 210 -64.77 28.71 9.20
C THR A 210 -64.14 29.38 7.98
N SER A 211 -64.24 30.72 7.87
CA SER A 211 -63.63 31.47 6.76
C SER A 211 -62.10 31.47 6.82
N ILE A 212 -61.52 31.60 8.02
CA ILE A 212 -60.08 31.47 8.25
C ILE A 212 -59.58 30.07 7.89
N PHE A 213 -60.30 29.02 8.28
CA PHE A 213 -59.95 27.63 7.97
C PHE A 213 -59.97 27.34 6.46
N MET A 214 -61.02 27.79 5.74
CA MET A 214 -61.10 27.62 4.29
C MET A 214 -60.02 28.42 3.55
N GLY A 215 -59.69 29.62 4.02
CA GLY A 215 -58.58 30.42 3.49
C GLY A 215 -57.22 29.73 3.66
N ALA A 216 -56.97 29.12 4.82
CA ALA A 216 -55.75 28.37 5.07
C ALA A 216 -55.63 27.12 4.17
N LEU A 217 -56.71 26.35 4.01
CA LEU A 217 -56.73 25.19 3.10
C LEU A 217 -56.49 25.59 1.64
N ALA A 218 -57.08 26.70 1.18
CA ALA A 218 -56.88 27.19 -0.17
C ALA A 218 -55.44 27.66 -0.41
N ALA A 219 -54.83 28.36 0.56
CA ALA A 219 -53.44 28.79 0.49
C ALA A 219 -52.48 27.58 0.46
N MET A 220 -52.73 26.56 1.29
CA MET A 220 -51.94 25.33 1.29
C MET A 220 -52.05 24.55 -0.03
N ALA A 221 -53.27 24.41 -0.57
CA ALA A 221 -53.47 23.79 -1.88
C ALA A 221 -52.78 24.58 -3.00
N GLY A 222 -52.83 25.90 -2.96
CA GLY A 222 -52.14 26.79 -3.90
C GLY A 222 -50.62 26.64 -3.85
N PHE A 223 -50.04 26.62 -2.64
CA PHE A 223 -48.61 26.40 -2.45
C PHE A 223 -48.16 25.03 -2.98
N TRP A 224 -48.91 23.97 -2.68
CA TRP A 224 -48.60 22.61 -3.12
C TRP A 224 -48.72 22.43 -4.65
N LEU A 225 -49.71 23.09 -5.27
CA LEU A 225 -49.85 23.08 -6.73
C LEU A 225 -48.77 23.93 -7.42
N SER A 226 -48.33 25.03 -6.80
CA SER A 226 -47.24 25.88 -7.31
C SER A 226 -45.91 25.14 -7.28
N ASP A 227 -45.55 24.52 -6.15
CA ASP A 227 -44.29 23.77 -6.03
C ASP A 227 -44.26 22.56 -7.00
N ARG A 228 -45.39 21.86 -7.17
CA ARG A 228 -45.49 20.77 -8.15
C ARG A 228 -45.46 21.27 -9.60
N GLY A 229 -45.99 22.47 -9.86
CA GLY A 229 -45.96 23.13 -11.17
C GLY A 229 -44.55 23.56 -11.58
N ASP A 230 -43.79 24.14 -10.67
CA ASP A 230 -42.40 24.56 -10.89
C ASP A 230 -41.48 23.37 -11.13
N ARG A 231 -41.71 22.24 -10.44
CA ARG A 231 -40.99 20.98 -10.69
C ARG A 231 -41.29 20.37 -12.06
N LEU A 232 -42.54 20.46 -12.54
CA LEU A 232 -42.93 19.96 -13.87
C LEU A 232 -42.42 20.85 -15.01
N LEU A 233 -42.47 22.18 -14.85
CA LEU A 233 -41.89 23.14 -15.79
C LEU A 233 -40.37 23.02 -15.88
N GLY A 234 -39.69 22.81 -14.74
CA GLY A 234 -38.24 22.56 -14.69
C GLY A 234 -37.82 21.29 -15.43
N SER A 235 -38.63 20.23 -15.38
CA SER A 235 -38.39 18.99 -16.13
C SER A 235 -38.61 19.16 -17.64
N PHE A 236 -39.62 19.94 -18.04
CA PHE A 236 -39.95 20.18 -19.46
C PHE A 236 -38.94 21.11 -20.15
N LEU A 237 -38.43 22.13 -19.44
CA LEU A 237 -37.43 23.06 -19.98
C LEU A 237 -36.02 22.46 -20.06
N LYS A 238 -35.73 21.40 -19.29
CA LYS A 238 -34.42 20.73 -19.28
C LYS A 238 -34.34 19.52 -20.22
N GLY A 239 -35.44 19.19 -20.91
CA GLY A 239 -35.59 18.03 -21.79
C GLY A 239 -35.64 18.35 -23.30
N ARG A 240 -35.10 19.48 -23.75
CA ARG A 240 -34.89 19.78 -25.18
C ARG A 240 -33.49 20.31 -25.43
#